data_AF-A0AAW3V2U0-F1
#
_entry.id   AF-A0AAW3V2U0-F1
#
_cell.length_a   1.000
_cell.length_b   1.000
_cell.length_c   1.000
_cell.angle_alpha   90.00
_cell.angle_beta   90.00
_cell.angle_gamma   90.00
#
_symmetry.space_group_name_H-M   'P 1'
#
loop_
_entity.id
_entity.type
_entity.pdbx_description
1 polymer ?
#
loop_
_entity_poly.entity_id
_entity_poly.type
_entity_poly.pdbx_seq_one_letter_code
_entity_poly.pdbx_strand_id
1 'polypeptide(L)'
;MSTQIHTGFKFVQRELGSIVEAMEAVRGRIETLQRQRYLQAYAGIFVEVMDRSRHAIATGRTEGMVSARPASLVRRAIAKRQQHIRATRERDPAVDLEVVLTCWHSQRLAEVVGCVFSEFSEPVLRLLKDADVATAYAYWNSSDPDRNVAPAEWAQRESVWKDVLARKSGMGFQFRFEGEHATLPVHWEEVAPHLPDLDTRVREIAVPALFQRWYVEVPDKREDKADIWQLHSQFRKRLREDTAAKRQLADETARLKPLLLSSEELGKARDCAQMLISPCND
;
A
#
# COMPACT_ATOMS: atom_id res chain seq x y z
N MET A 1 21.26 22.62 -0.57
CA MET A 1 20.48 21.37 -0.46
C MET A 1 19.28 21.63 0.41
N SER A 2 18.09 21.29 -0.06
CA SER A 2 16.88 21.25 0.78
C SER A 2 16.96 20.01 1.67
N THR A 3 16.69 20.16 2.97
CA THR A 3 16.58 19.07 3.94
C THR A 3 15.13 18.97 4.39
N GLN A 4 14.55 17.78 4.30
CA GLN A 4 13.18 17.48 4.71
C GLN A 4 13.14 16.12 5.41
N ILE A 5 12.73 16.12 6.67
CA ILE A 5 12.66 14.95 7.54
C ILE A 5 11.30 14.99 8.22
N HIS A 6 10.27 14.58 7.49
CA HIS A 6 8.89 14.59 7.97
C HIS A 6 8.63 13.51 9.02
N THR A 7 9.40 12.43 8.99
CA THR A 7 9.19 11.24 9.84
C THR A 7 10.15 11.17 11.02
N GLY A 8 10.74 12.30 11.40
CA GLY A 8 11.70 12.42 12.49
C GLY A 8 11.05 12.27 13.86
N PHE A 9 11.72 11.58 14.77
CA PHE A 9 11.32 11.39 16.16
C PHE A 9 12.54 11.39 17.09
N LYS A 10 12.30 11.53 18.39
CA LYS A 10 13.28 11.29 19.45
C LYS A 10 12.71 10.36 20.51
N PHE A 11 13.52 9.45 21.02
CA PHE A 11 13.10 8.56 22.10
C PHE A 11 12.92 9.32 23.40
N VAL A 12 11.94 8.89 24.20
CA VAL A 12 11.75 9.38 25.58
C VAL A 12 12.88 8.85 26.47
N GLN A 13 13.25 7.58 26.26
CA GLN A 13 14.35 6.92 26.94
C GLN A 13 15.71 7.28 26.32
N ARG A 14 16.75 7.34 27.16
CA ARG A 14 18.13 7.67 26.73
C ARG A 14 19.01 6.46 26.58
N GLU A 15 18.80 5.47 27.45
CA GLU A 15 19.61 4.26 27.49
C GLU A 15 19.13 3.25 26.45
N LEU A 16 20.07 2.68 25.69
CA LEU A 16 19.75 1.75 24.61
C LEU A 16 18.96 0.53 25.10
N GLY A 17 19.26 0.00 26.28
CA GLY A 17 18.50 -1.13 26.86
C GLY A 17 17.03 -0.79 27.06
N SER A 18 16.75 0.35 27.69
CA SER A 18 15.38 0.85 27.89
C SER A 18 14.66 1.14 26.57
N ILE A 19 15.39 1.67 25.57
CA ILE A 19 14.85 1.88 24.22
C ILE A 19 14.46 0.56 23.57
N VAL A 20 15.30 -0.47 23.66
CA VAL A 20 15.02 -1.80 23.09
C VAL A 20 13.77 -2.40 23.75
N GLU A 21 13.66 -2.37 25.09
CA GLU A 21 12.48 -2.85 25.81
C GLU A 21 11.20 -2.12 25.39
N ALA A 22 11.27 -0.79 25.27
CA ALA A 22 10.15 0.02 24.80
C ALA A 22 9.75 -0.31 23.35
N MET A 23 10.74 -0.58 22.49
CA MET A 23 10.48 -1.00 21.10
C MET A 23 9.88 -2.40 21.00
N GLU A 24 10.27 -3.33 21.88
CA GLU A 24 9.63 -4.66 21.97
C GLU A 24 8.16 -4.55 22.37
N ALA A 25 7.81 -3.64 23.28
CA ALA A 25 6.43 -3.42 23.69
C ALA A 25 5.51 -2.93 22.55
N VAL A 26 6.06 -2.26 21.53
CA VAL A 26 5.30 -1.80 20.35
C VAL A 26 5.42 -2.73 19.15
N ARG A 27 6.33 -3.71 19.16
CA ARG A 27 6.57 -4.66 18.06
C ARG A 27 5.28 -5.28 17.55
N GLY A 28 4.50 -5.92 18.44
CA GLY A 28 3.26 -6.60 18.04
C GLY A 28 2.23 -5.67 17.39
N ARG A 29 2.20 -4.38 17.78
CA ARG A 29 1.31 -3.38 17.16
C ARG A 29 1.77 -3.01 15.76
N ILE A 30 3.09 -2.88 15.54
CA ILE A 30 3.67 -2.65 14.20
C ILE A 30 3.42 -3.86 13.30
N GLU A 31 3.65 -5.07 13.80
CA GLU A 31 3.43 -6.31 13.04
C GLU A 31 1.95 -6.49 12.70
N THR A 32 1.03 -6.06 13.58
CA THR A 32 -0.40 -6.01 13.28
C THR A 32 -0.72 -5.07 12.10
N LEU A 33 -0.05 -3.91 12.00
CA LEU A 33 -0.23 -3.01 10.84
C LEU A 33 0.28 -3.67 9.55
N GLN A 34 1.42 -4.36 9.61
CA GLN A 34 1.98 -5.10 8.47
C GLN A 34 1.01 -6.20 8.02
N ARG A 35 0.46 -6.97 8.97
CA ARG A 35 -0.54 -8.02 8.72
C ARG A 35 -1.78 -7.46 8.03
N GLN A 36 -2.35 -6.38 8.57
CA GLN A 36 -3.55 -5.75 8.00
C GLN A 36 -3.32 -5.29 6.55
N ARG A 37 -2.19 -4.63 6.26
CA ARG A 37 -1.87 -4.21 4.88
C ARG A 37 -1.66 -5.40 3.96
N TYR A 38 -1.02 -6.46 4.43
CA TYR A 38 -0.86 -7.69 3.65
C TYR A 38 -2.19 -8.33 3.32
N LEU A 39 -3.11 -8.45 4.29
CA LEU A 39 -4.44 -9.01 4.07
C LEU A 39 -5.24 -8.17 3.07
N GLN A 40 -5.12 -6.84 3.12
CA GLN A 40 -5.72 -5.94 2.11
C GLN A 40 -5.14 -6.17 0.72
N ALA A 41 -3.81 -6.25 0.60
CA ALA A 41 -3.14 -6.53 -0.67
C ALA A 41 -3.53 -7.90 -1.23
N TYR A 42 -3.58 -8.91 -0.35
CA TYR A 42 -4.00 -10.26 -0.68
C TYR A 42 -5.44 -10.26 -1.19
N ALA A 43 -6.39 -9.66 -0.46
CA ALA A 43 -7.79 -9.58 -0.83
C ALA A 43 -7.98 -8.91 -2.19
N GLY A 44 -7.32 -7.76 -2.42
CA GLY A 44 -7.39 -7.02 -3.68
C GLY A 44 -6.88 -7.83 -4.87
N ILE A 45 -5.66 -8.37 -4.78
CA ILE A 45 -5.07 -9.17 -5.87
C ILE A 45 -5.87 -10.45 -6.09
N PHE A 46 -6.33 -11.10 -5.02
CA PHE A 46 -7.11 -12.33 -5.12
C PHE A 46 -8.42 -12.12 -5.88
N VAL A 47 -9.18 -11.09 -5.51
CA VAL A 47 -10.42 -10.71 -6.19
C VAL A 47 -10.17 -10.33 -7.64
N GLU A 48 -9.15 -9.51 -7.90
CA GLU A 48 -8.81 -9.11 -9.26
C GLU A 48 -8.52 -10.34 -10.15
N VAL A 49 -7.67 -11.24 -9.68
CA VAL A 49 -7.31 -12.47 -10.41
C VAL A 49 -8.54 -13.32 -10.65
N MET A 50 -9.35 -13.58 -9.61
CA MET A 50 -10.53 -14.43 -9.72
C MET A 50 -11.57 -13.85 -10.69
N ASP A 51 -11.89 -12.57 -10.54
CA ASP A 51 -12.96 -11.94 -11.28
C ASP A 51 -12.58 -11.72 -12.75
N ARG A 52 -11.35 -11.27 -13.02
CA ARG A 52 -10.85 -11.14 -14.40
C ARG A 52 -10.78 -12.50 -15.08
N SER A 53 -10.32 -13.54 -14.39
CA SER A 53 -10.24 -14.89 -14.97
C SER A 53 -11.60 -15.44 -15.32
N ARG A 54 -12.59 -15.29 -14.42
CA ARG A 54 -13.96 -15.74 -14.67
C ARG A 54 -14.62 -14.97 -15.80
N HIS A 55 -14.43 -13.65 -15.85
CA HIS A 55 -14.90 -12.84 -16.97
C HIS A 55 -14.26 -13.26 -18.30
N ALA A 56 -12.96 -13.51 -18.30
CA ALA A 56 -12.22 -13.94 -19.49
C ALA A 56 -12.71 -15.31 -19.99
N ILE A 57 -12.90 -16.29 -19.09
CA ILE A 57 -13.50 -17.59 -19.41
C ILE A 57 -14.91 -17.41 -20.00
N ALA A 58 -15.76 -16.60 -19.36
CA ALA A 58 -17.13 -16.36 -19.83
C ALA A 58 -17.20 -15.66 -21.20
N THR A 59 -16.12 -15.01 -21.64
CA THR A 59 -16.01 -14.35 -22.94
C THR A 59 -15.12 -15.09 -23.94
N GLY A 60 -14.68 -16.30 -23.60
CA GLY A 60 -13.82 -17.13 -24.45
C GLY A 60 -12.37 -16.63 -24.59
N ARG A 61 -11.93 -15.70 -23.75
CA ARG A 61 -10.59 -15.09 -23.79
C ARG A 61 -9.62 -15.84 -22.87
N THR A 62 -9.30 -17.08 -23.18
CA THR A 62 -8.49 -17.95 -22.30
C THR A 62 -7.00 -17.99 -22.62
N GLU A 63 -6.56 -17.23 -23.62
CA GLU A 63 -5.15 -17.16 -24.01
C GLU A 63 -4.27 -16.60 -22.87
N GLY A 64 -3.13 -17.25 -22.63
CA GLY A 64 -2.19 -16.84 -21.58
C GLY A 64 -2.61 -17.17 -20.14
N MET A 65 -3.75 -17.83 -19.94
CA MET A 65 -4.18 -18.28 -18.60
C MET A 65 -3.37 -19.50 -18.14
N VAL A 66 -3.11 -19.58 -16.84
CA VAL A 66 -2.35 -20.64 -16.18
C VAL A 66 -3.24 -21.44 -15.23
N SER A 67 -3.02 -22.75 -15.14
CA SER A 67 -3.66 -23.57 -14.11
C SER A 67 -2.90 -23.43 -12.80
N ALA A 68 -3.53 -22.85 -11.78
CA ALA A 68 -2.92 -22.62 -10.49
C ALA A 68 -3.95 -22.60 -9.35
N ARG A 69 -3.47 -22.73 -8.11
CA ARG A 69 -4.27 -22.41 -6.91
C ARG A 69 -4.21 -20.90 -6.69
N PRO A 70 -5.34 -20.18 -6.62
CA PRO A 70 -5.34 -18.73 -6.47
C PRO A 70 -4.51 -18.23 -5.28
N ALA A 71 -4.64 -18.87 -4.11
CA ALA A 71 -3.88 -18.46 -2.93
C ALA A 71 -2.37 -18.46 -3.17
N SER A 72 -1.87 -19.52 -3.81
CA SER A 72 -0.44 -19.64 -4.13
C SER A 72 -0.01 -18.56 -5.12
N LEU A 73 -0.84 -18.32 -6.14
CA LEU A 73 -0.56 -17.32 -7.18
C LEU A 73 -0.50 -15.90 -6.61
N VAL A 74 -1.44 -15.54 -5.73
CA VAL A 74 -1.50 -14.24 -5.05
C VAL A 74 -0.29 -14.03 -4.15
N ARG A 75 0.07 -15.03 -3.32
CA ARG A 75 1.26 -14.96 -2.45
C ARG A 75 2.53 -14.73 -3.25
N ARG A 76 2.68 -15.44 -4.37
CA ARG A 76 3.82 -15.29 -5.27
C ARG A 76 3.87 -13.90 -5.89
N ALA A 77 2.72 -13.33 -6.25
CA ALA A 77 2.63 -11.97 -6.78
C ALA A 77 3.10 -10.92 -5.77
N ILE A 78 2.62 -11.00 -4.52
CA ILE A 78 3.06 -10.12 -3.44
C ILE A 78 4.56 -10.27 -3.20
N ALA A 79 5.05 -11.51 -3.08
CA ALA A 79 6.46 -11.79 -2.86
C ALA A 79 7.36 -11.23 -3.98
N LYS A 80 6.96 -11.39 -5.26
CA LYS A 80 7.69 -10.84 -6.41
C LYS A 80 7.79 -9.31 -6.34
N ARG A 81 6.69 -8.63 -6.01
CA ARG A 81 6.66 -7.16 -5.86
C ARG A 81 7.52 -6.69 -4.67
N GLN A 82 7.48 -7.38 -3.54
CA GLN A 82 8.34 -7.09 -2.39
C GLN A 82 9.83 -7.31 -2.70
N GLN A 83 10.17 -8.38 -3.42
CA GLN A 83 11.54 -8.62 -3.87
C GLN A 83 12.01 -7.51 -4.80
N HIS A 84 11.13 -7.04 -5.70
CA HIS A 84 11.42 -5.91 -6.58
C HIS A 84 11.73 -4.64 -5.77
N ILE A 85 10.88 -4.27 -4.80
CA ILE A 85 11.13 -3.12 -3.90
C ILE A 85 12.51 -3.23 -3.22
N ARG A 86 12.85 -4.40 -2.69
CA ARG A 86 14.15 -4.61 -2.02
C ARG A 86 15.34 -4.46 -2.99
N ALA A 87 15.18 -4.89 -4.23
CA ALA A 87 16.22 -4.85 -5.26
C ALA A 87 16.40 -3.44 -5.85
N THR A 88 15.32 -2.73 -6.16
CA THR A 88 15.36 -1.44 -6.87
C THR A 88 15.27 -0.24 -5.94
N ARG A 89 14.80 -0.43 -4.69
CA ARG A 89 14.42 0.64 -3.74
C ARG A 89 13.25 1.49 -4.20
N GLU A 90 12.60 1.14 -5.31
CA GLU A 90 11.35 1.75 -5.74
C GLU A 90 10.21 1.21 -4.88
N ARG A 91 9.51 2.12 -4.19
CA ARG A 91 8.45 1.78 -3.23
C ARG A 91 7.16 1.43 -3.99
N ASP A 92 6.46 0.40 -3.53
CA ASP A 92 5.14 0.02 -4.04
C ASP A 92 4.13 0.05 -2.88
N PRO A 93 3.38 1.15 -2.70
CA PRO A 93 2.54 1.34 -1.52
C PRO A 93 1.48 0.26 -1.26
N ALA A 94 1.14 -0.54 -2.27
CA ALA A 94 0.17 -1.61 -2.12
C ALA A 94 0.75 -2.87 -1.45
N VAL A 95 2.07 -3.11 -1.55
CA VAL A 95 2.71 -4.32 -1.01
C VAL A 95 3.98 -4.06 -0.19
N ASP A 96 4.35 -2.79 -0.04
CA ASP A 96 5.47 -2.39 0.79
C ASP A 96 5.12 -2.54 2.26
N LEU A 97 5.61 -3.62 2.85
CA LEU A 97 5.42 -3.96 4.25
C LEU A 97 6.61 -3.56 5.12
N GLU A 98 7.67 -2.98 4.54
CA GLU A 98 8.91 -2.73 5.26
C GLU A 98 8.73 -1.58 6.25
N VAL A 99 9.06 -1.83 7.51
CA VAL A 99 9.13 -0.81 8.56
C VAL A 99 10.53 -0.82 9.14
N VAL A 100 11.29 0.23 8.84
CA VAL A 100 12.64 0.43 9.38
C VAL A 100 12.71 1.77 10.09
N LEU A 101 13.13 1.74 11.35
CA LEU A 101 13.47 2.93 12.11
C LEU A 101 14.99 3.02 12.12
N THR A 102 15.52 4.09 11.51
CA THR A 102 16.97 4.36 11.58
C THR A 102 17.22 5.39 12.66
N CYS A 103 18.16 5.09 13.56
CA CYS A 103 18.37 5.81 14.80
C CYS A 103 19.85 6.19 14.97
N TRP A 104 20.10 7.33 15.63
CA TRP A 104 21.42 7.86 15.93
C TRP A 104 21.43 8.48 17.32
N HIS A 105 22.54 8.37 18.03
CA HIS A 105 22.75 9.09 19.28
C HIS A 105 23.21 10.52 19.00
N SER A 106 22.38 11.51 19.33
CA SER A 106 22.72 12.92 19.20
C SER A 106 23.53 13.40 20.41
N GLN A 107 24.81 13.72 20.20
CA GLN A 107 25.66 14.28 21.26
C GLN A 107 25.13 15.61 21.80
N ARG A 108 24.44 16.41 20.97
CA ARG A 108 23.86 17.69 21.39
C ARG A 108 22.70 17.56 22.36
N LEU A 109 21.92 16.48 22.22
CA LEU A 109 20.76 16.22 23.07
C LEU A 109 21.07 15.24 24.20
N ALA A 110 22.16 14.47 24.07
CA ALA A 110 22.41 13.25 24.86
C ALA A 110 21.20 12.29 24.80
N GLU A 111 20.57 12.21 23.62
CA GLU A 111 19.34 11.46 23.35
C GLU A 111 19.45 10.76 21.99
N VAL A 112 18.64 9.73 21.80
CA VAL A 112 18.54 9.03 20.52
C VAL A 112 17.44 9.66 19.67
N VAL A 113 17.81 10.07 18.46
CA VAL A 113 16.90 10.56 17.43
C VAL A 113 16.83 9.57 16.28
N GLY A 114 15.71 9.52 15.57
CA GLY A 114 15.54 8.61 14.45
C GLY A 114 14.52 9.08 13.44
N CYS A 115 14.46 8.39 12.32
CA CYS A 115 13.42 8.59 11.32
C CYS A 115 12.82 7.24 10.90
N VAL A 116 11.53 7.25 10.61
CA VAL A 116 10.82 6.08 10.08
C VAL A 116 10.94 6.08 8.56
N PHE A 117 11.49 5.01 8.00
CA PHE A 117 11.49 4.74 6.58
C PHE A 117 10.46 3.65 6.27
N SER A 118 9.26 4.08 5.92
CA SER A 118 8.12 3.17 5.70
C SER A 118 6.91 3.89 5.09
N GLU A 119 6.06 3.13 4.37
CA GLU A 119 4.69 3.55 4.02
C GLU A 119 3.78 3.63 5.25
N PHE A 120 4.20 3.03 6.37
CA PHE A 120 3.51 3.12 7.66
C PHE A 120 4.05 4.24 8.54
N SER A 121 4.84 5.16 8.01
CA SER A 121 5.53 6.18 8.82
C SER A 121 4.61 6.94 9.78
N GLU A 122 3.49 7.47 9.30
CA GLU A 122 2.51 8.18 10.13
C GLU A 122 1.84 7.27 11.19
N PRO A 123 1.26 6.11 10.83
CA PRO A 123 0.77 5.14 11.82
C PRO A 123 1.81 4.73 12.86
N VAL A 124 3.05 4.47 12.44
CA VAL A 124 4.14 4.05 13.34
C VAL A 124 4.53 5.18 14.28
N LEU A 125 4.67 6.41 13.79
CA LEU A 125 4.96 7.57 14.65
C LEU A 125 3.86 7.79 15.69
N ARG A 126 2.60 7.61 15.31
CA ARG A 126 1.46 7.65 16.24
C ARG A 126 1.54 6.54 17.28
N LEU A 127 1.84 5.30 16.87
CA LEU A 127 2.03 4.18 17.80
C LEU A 127 3.13 4.47 18.83
N LEU A 128 4.28 4.98 18.36
CA LEU A 128 5.40 5.32 19.24
C LEU A 128 5.03 6.44 20.23
N LYS A 129 4.28 7.43 19.78
CA LYS A 129 3.79 8.52 20.62
C LYS A 129 2.78 8.02 21.66
N ASP A 130 1.78 7.26 21.23
CA ASP A 130 0.71 6.77 22.11
C ASP A 130 1.22 5.79 23.17
N ALA A 131 2.32 5.08 22.87
CA ALA A 131 3.01 4.19 23.79
C ALA A 131 4.09 4.87 24.65
N ASP A 132 4.21 6.21 24.56
CA ASP A 132 5.24 7.01 25.25
C ASP A 132 6.68 6.54 24.98
N VAL A 133 6.92 5.99 23.79
CA VAL A 133 8.24 5.51 23.35
C VAL A 133 9.05 6.66 22.73
N ALA A 134 8.39 7.50 21.93
CA ALA A 134 9.02 8.58 21.22
C ALA A 134 8.12 9.81 21.06
N THR A 135 8.76 10.97 20.89
CA THR A 135 8.08 12.22 20.57
C THR A 135 8.47 12.69 19.16
N ALA A 136 7.55 13.40 18.51
CA ALA A 136 7.77 13.90 17.15
C ALA A 136 8.92 14.92 17.12
N TYR A 137 9.86 14.72 16.20
CA TYR A 137 11.09 15.51 16.08
C TYR A 137 11.47 15.76 14.61
N ALA A 138 10.46 16.00 13.77
CA ALA A 138 10.61 16.33 12.36
C ALA A 138 11.29 17.69 12.13
N TYR A 139 11.91 17.87 10.95
CA TYR A 139 12.58 19.10 10.55
C TYR A 139 12.58 19.30 9.03
N TRP A 140 12.43 20.54 8.56
CA TRP A 140 12.65 20.91 7.15
C TRP A 140 13.09 22.37 7.00
N ASN A 141 13.82 22.67 5.92
CA ASN A 141 14.33 24.03 5.63
C ASN A 141 13.77 24.70 4.37
N SER A 142 12.84 24.05 3.66
CA SER A 142 12.34 24.50 2.34
C SER A 142 10.93 25.09 2.36
N SER A 143 10.23 25.03 3.49
CA SER A 143 8.91 25.60 3.71
C SER A 143 8.88 26.32 5.06
N ASP A 144 7.80 27.06 5.33
CA ASP A 144 7.56 27.66 6.65
C ASP A 144 7.86 26.65 7.77
N PRO A 145 8.57 27.05 8.83
CA PRO A 145 8.80 26.19 9.98
C PRO A 145 7.47 25.74 10.58
N ASP A 146 7.45 24.58 11.23
CA ASP A 146 6.25 24.11 11.93
C ASP A 146 5.84 25.16 12.98
N ARG A 147 4.68 25.80 12.75
CA ARG A 147 4.18 26.89 13.60
C ARG A 147 3.82 26.43 15.01
N ASN A 148 3.70 25.13 15.21
CA ASN A 148 3.45 24.52 16.53
C ASN A 148 4.75 24.30 17.32
N VAL A 149 5.92 24.54 16.72
CA VAL A 149 7.23 24.37 17.37
C VAL A 149 7.86 25.74 17.62
N ALA A 150 8.36 25.95 18.84
CA ALA A 150 9.02 27.21 19.18
C ALA A 150 10.27 27.43 18.31
N PRO A 151 10.59 28.67 17.89
CA PRO A 151 11.74 28.95 17.02
C PRO A 151 13.07 28.42 17.56
N ALA A 152 13.28 28.49 18.88
CA ALA A 152 14.47 27.97 19.53
C ALA A 152 14.59 26.43 19.41
N GLU A 153 13.47 25.71 19.58
CA GLU A 153 13.44 24.26 19.37
C GLU A 153 13.66 23.91 17.90
N TRP A 154 13.09 24.69 16.97
CA TRP A 154 13.28 24.47 15.53
C TRP A 154 14.75 24.61 15.12
N ALA A 155 15.45 25.64 15.61
CA ALA A 155 16.89 25.82 15.39
C ALA A 155 17.73 24.69 16.02
N GLN A 156 17.29 24.14 17.15
CA GLN A 156 17.93 22.97 17.76
C GLN A 156 17.75 21.72 16.88
N ARG A 157 16.52 21.48 16.39
CA ARG A 157 16.21 20.39 15.45
C ARG A 157 17.06 20.48 14.19
N GLU A 158 17.22 21.68 13.61
CA GLU A 158 18.11 21.92 12.48
C GLU A 158 19.53 21.43 12.77
N SER A 159 20.10 21.88 13.88
CA SER A 159 21.47 21.57 14.26
C SER A 159 21.68 20.07 14.48
N VAL A 160 20.74 19.41 15.13
CA VAL A 160 20.75 17.96 15.37
C VAL A 160 20.71 17.20 14.06
N TRP A 161 19.74 17.51 13.19
CA TRP A 161 19.60 16.81 11.92
C TRP A 161 20.75 17.07 10.95
N LYS A 162 21.32 18.28 10.98
CA LYS A 162 22.54 18.60 10.21
C LYS A 162 23.72 17.73 10.66
N ASP A 163 23.90 17.51 11.95
CA ASP A 163 24.96 16.65 12.47
C ASP A 163 24.71 15.16 12.18
N VAL A 164 23.46 14.70 12.24
CA VAL A 164 23.07 13.34 11.83
C VAL A 164 23.35 13.10 10.35
N LEU A 165 22.87 13.98 9.47
CA LEU A 165 23.06 13.86 8.02
C LEU A 165 24.54 14.02 7.60
N ALA A 166 25.31 14.84 8.32
CA ALA A 166 26.75 14.97 8.15
C ALA A 166 27.55 13.81 8.77
N ARG A 167 26.89 12.79 9.34
CA ARG A 167 27.51 11.62 9.99
C ARG A 167 28.43 11.97 11.17
N LYS A 168 28.17 13.08 11.85
CA LYS A 168 28.90 13.52 13.05
C LYS A 168 28.38 12.86 14.33
N SER A 169 27.22 12.22 14.26
CA SER A 169 26.54 11.59 15.41
C SER A 169 26.95 10.12 15.67
N GLY A 170 28.09 9.68 15.12
CA GLY A 170 28.57 8.29 15.26
C GLY A 170 27.85 7.28 14.37
N MET A 171 28.04 5.98 14.63
CA MET A 171 27.35 4.90 13.91
C MET A 171 25.88 4.85 14.32
N GLY A 172 24.98 4.88 13.33
CA GLY A 172 23.57 4.65 13.56
C GLY A 172 23.24 3.16 13.76
N PHE A 173 22.06 2.88 14.29
CA PHE A 173 21.50 1.55 14.41
C PHE A 173 20.07 1.52 13.87
N GLN A 174 19.51 0.33 13.67
CA GLN A 174 18.20 0.15 13.07
C GLN A 174 17.33 -0.81 13.87
N PHE A 175 16.06 -0.45 14.04
CA PHE A 175 15.01 -1.42 14.34
C PHE A 175 14.32 -1.81 13.05
N ARG A 176 14.34 -3.09 12.73
CA ARG A 176 13.68 -3.66 11.56
C ARG A 176 12.55 -4.57 12.03
N PHE A 177 11.37 -4.34 11.47
CA PHE A 177 10.18 -5.14 11.76
C PHE A 177 9.85 -5.96 10.52
N GLU A 178 9.93 -7.28 10.66
CA GLU A 178 9.68 -8.26 9.59
C GLU A 178 8.51 -9.17 9.98
N GLY A 179 7.43 -8.58 10.52
CA GLY A 179 6.30 -9.34 11.06
C GLY A 179 5.45 -10.08 10.03
N GLU A 180 5.58 -9.75 8.75
CA GLU A 180 4.82 -10.40 7.68
C GLU A 180 5.73 -10.83 6.53
N HIS A 181 5.62 -12.11 6.16
CA HIS A 181 6.37 -12.71 5.07
C HIS A 181 5.51 -13.74 4.34
N ALA A 182 5.80 -13.98 3.06
CA ALA A 182 4.94 -14.75 2.14
C ALA A 182 4.58 -16.19 2.58
N THR A 183 5.34 -16.75 3.53
CA THR A 183 5.13 -18.10 4.07
C THR A 183 4.19 -18.15 5.28
N LEU A 184 3.79 -17.01 5.87
CA LEU A 184 2.81 -17.04 6.97
C LEU A 184 1.46 -17.62 6.52
N PRO A 185 0.78 -18.40 7.38
CA PRO A 185 -0.58 -18.83 7.10
C PRO A 185 -1.51 -17.64 6.87
N VAL A 186 -2.51 -17.82 6.00
CA VAL A 186 -3.53 -16.81 5.71
C VAL A 186 -4.87 -17.49 5.90
N HIS A 187 -5.56 -17.15 6.97
CA HIS A 187 -6.88 -17.68 7.26
C HIS A 187 -7.94 -16.91 6.48
N TRP A 188 -8.99 -17.59 6.04
CA TRP A 188 -10.01 -16.96 5.21
C TRP A 188 -10.78 -15.88 5.98
N GLU A 189 -10.98 -16.14 7.27
CA GLU A 189 -11.65 -15.26 8.25
C GLU A 189 -10.94 -13.92 8.39
N GLU A 190 -9.61 -13.90 8.19
CA GLU A 190 -8.81 -12.66 8.20
C GLU A 190 -8.91 -11.90 6.86
N VAL A 191 -9.08 -12.60 5.74
CA VAL A 191 -9.12 -12.01 4.39
C VAL A 191 -10.51 -11.48 4.05
N ALA A 192 -11.56 -12.23 4.41
CA ALA A 192 -12.94 -11.94 4.05
C ALA A 192 -13.40 -10.50 4.38
N PRO A 193 -13.04 -9.90 5.54
CA PRO A 193 -13.39 -8.52 5.86
C PRO A 193 -12.76 -7.46 4.96
N HIS A 194 -11.69 -7.80 4.23
CA HIS A 194 -10.98 -6.89 3.33
C HIS A 194 -11.44 -7.02 1.87
N LEU A 195 -12.32 -7.97 1.55
CA LEU A 195 -12.84 -8.12 0.20
C LEU A 195 -13.79 -6.96 -0.13
N PRO A 196 -13.67 -6.35 -1.32
CA PRO A 196 -14.71 -5.46 -1.81
C PRO A 196 -16.03 -6.23 -1.98
N ASP A 197 -17.15 -5.55 -1.78
CA ASP A 197 -18.45 -6.15 -1.99
C ASP A 197 -18.68 -6.51 -3.48
N LEU A 198 -19.65 -7.39 -3.74
CA LEU A 198 -19.91 -7.89 -5.09
C LEU A 198 -20.28 -6.76 -6.08
N ASP A 199 -21.02 -5.75 -5.65
CA ASP A 199 -21.44 -4.66 -6.55
C ASP A 199 -20.25 -3.77 -6.93
N THR A 200 -19.34 -3.52 -5.99
CA THR A 200 -18.07 -2.84 -6.24
C THR A 200 -17.22 -3.63 -7.24
N ARG A 201 -17.04 -4.93 -7.02
CA ARG A 201 -16.26 -5.83 -7.90
C ARG A 201 -16.80 -5.90 -9.32
N VAL A 202 -18.12 -6.01 -9.46
CA VAL A 202 -18.76 -6.00 -10.78
C VAL A 202 -18.49 -4.69 -11.51
N ARG A 203 -18.56 -3.54 -10.80
CA ARG A 203 -18.28 -2.23 -11.39
C ARG A 203 -16.83 -2.08 -11.83
N GLU A 204 -15.88 -2.65 -11.08
CA GLU A 204 -14.45 -2.66 -11.44
C GLU A 204 -14.18 -3.39 -12.77
N ILE A 205 -15.03 -4.34 -13.15
CA ILE A 205 -14.98 -4.96 -14.49
C ILE A 205 -15.81 -4.17 -15.52
N ALA A 206 -17.03 -3.79 -15.16
CA ALA A 206 -17.99 -3.18 -16.08
C ALA A 206 -17.49 -1.84 -16.62
N VAL A 207 -16.95 -0.98 -15.74
CA VAL A 207 -16.56 0.38 -16.10
C VAL A 207 -15.42 0.40 -17.12
N PRO A 208 -14.29 -0.32 -16.95
CA PRO A 208 -13.27 -0.42 -17.99
C PRO A 208 -13.78 -1.01 -19.30
N ALA A 209 -14.65 -2.03 -19.25
CA ALA A 209 -15.21 -2.64 -20.46
C ALA A 209 -16.12 -1.68 -21.25
N LEU A 210 -16.90 -0.86 -20.55
CA LEU A 210 -17.73 0.19 -21.17
C LEU A 210 -16.87 1.36 -21.66
N PHE A 211 -15.86 1.76 -20.89
CA PHE A 211 -14.92 2.79 -21.31
C PHE A 211 -14.21 2.38 -22.60
N GLN A 212 -13.73 1.14 -22.71
CA GLN A 212 -13.08 0.65 -23.92
C GLN A 212 -14.02 0.69 -25.14
N ARG A 213 -15.28 0.26 -24.98
CA ARG A 213 -16.29 0.33 -26.05
C ARG A 213 -16.54 1.78 -26.49
N TRP A 214 -16.78 2.67 -25.53
CA TRP A 214 -16.97 4.08 -25.82
C TRP A 214 -15.73 4.72 -26.46
N TYR A 215 -14.55 4.43 -25.93
CA TYR A 215 -13.28 4.94 -26.43
C TYR A 215 -13.06 4.54 -27.88
N VAL A 216 -13.45 3.33 -28.31
CA VAL A 216 -13.37 2.90 -29.72
C VAL A 216 -14.19 3.81 -30.65
N GLU A 217 -15.32 4.33 -30.18
CA GLU A 217 -16.28 5.14 -30.96
C GLU A 217 -15.93 6.65 -31.00
N VAL A 218 -15.01 7.13 -30.16
CA VAL A 218 -14.61 8.55 -30.14
C VAL A 218 -13.85 8.93 -31.43
N PRO A 219 -14.29 9.94 -32.21
CA PRO A 219 -13.54 10.43 -33.36
C PRO A 219 -12.30 11.23 -32.93
N ASP A 220 -11.27 11.30 -33.79
CA ASP A 220 -10.07 12.13 -33.63
C ASP A 220 -9.25 11.92 -32.34
N LYS A 221 -9.10 10.67 -31.89
CA LYS A 221 -8.27 10.31 -30.73
C LYS A 221 -6.82 10.72 -30.97
N ARG A 222 -6.22 11.46 -30.04
CA ARG A 222 -4.78 11.69 -30.04
C ARG A 222 -4.14 10.60 -29.18
N GLU A 223 -3.09 9.95 -29.69
CA GLU A 223 -2.37 8.90 -28.93
C GLU A 223 -1.50 9.46 -27.80
N ASP A 224 -1.85 10.63 -27.25
CA ASP A 224 -1.13 11.22 -26.12
C ASP A 224 -1.75 10.75 -24.78
N LYS A 225 -0.89 10.56 -23.76
CA LYS A 225 -1.34 10.08 -22.44
C LYS A 225 -2.25 11.09 -21.73
N ALA A 226 -2.15 12.38 -22.05
CA ALA A 226 -2.97 13.42 -21.41
C ALA A 226 -4.42 13.36 -21.91
N ASP A 227 -4.63 13.01 -23.18
CA ASP A 227 -5.92 12.84 -23.85
C ASP A 227 -6.69 11.66 -23.25
N ILE A 228 -6.02 10.52 -23.00
CA ILE A 228 -6.66 9.35 -22.37
C ILE A 228 -7.25 9.70 -20.99
N TRP A 229 -6.53 10.47 -20.16
CA TRP A 229 -7.03 10.88 -18.84
C TRP A 229 -8.21 11.86 -18.94
N GLN A 230 -8.18 12.77 -19.91
CA GLN A 230 -9.28 13.67 -20.17
C GLN A 230 -10.52 12.91 -20.66
N LEU A 231 -10.36 12.00 -21.62
CA LEU A 231 -11.41 11.14 -22.15
C LEU A 231 -12.01 10.24 -21.05
N HIS A 232 -11.18 9.66 -20.19
CA HIS A 232 -11.67 8.89 -19.04
C HIS A 232 -12.46 9.75 -18.06
N SER A 233 -12.05 11.00 -17.83
CA SER A 233 -12.79 11.95 -16.99
C SER A 233 -14.14 12.34 -17.62
N GLN A 234 -14.17 12.56 -18.94
CA GLN A 234 -15.39 12.80 -19.69
C GLN A 234 -16.35 11.61 -19.63
N PHE A 235 -15.82 10.39 -19.79
CA PHE A 235 -16.61 9.16 -19.66
C PHE A 235 -17.21 9.01 -18.25
N ARG A 236 -16.43 9.27 -17.21
CA ARG A 236 -16.93 9.27 -15.82
C ARG A 236 -18.00 10.33 -15.56
N LYS A 237 -17.91 11.49 -16.22
CA LYS A 237 -18.96 12.51 -16.19
C LYS A 237 -20.22 12.01 -16.90
N ARG A 238 -20.07 11.41 -18.08
CA ARG A 238 -21.16 10.78 -18.84
C ARG A 238 -21.90 9.73 -18.03
N LEU A 239 -21.21 8.79 -17.37
CA LEU A 239 -21.84 7.78 -16.51
C LEU A 239 -22.68 8.38 -15.36
N ARG A 240 -22.41 9.63 -14.95
CA ARG A 240 -23.14 10.32 -13.88
C ARG A 240 -24.29 11.18 -14.38
N GLU A 241 -24.23 11.66 -15.61
CA GLU A 241 -25.17 12.67 -16.13
C GLU A 241 -26.10 12.10 -17.21
N ASP A 242 -25.60 11.21 -18.07
CA ASP A 242 -26.34 10.62 -19.18
C ASP A 242 -27.17 9.40 -18.74
N THR A 243 -28.48 9.46 -18.96
CA THR A 243 -29.42 8.40 -18.61
C THR A 243 -29.18 7.12 -19.42
N ALA A 244 -28.77 7.23 -20.69
CA ALA A 244 -28.46 6.07 -21.52
C ALA A 244 -27.19 5.37 -21.03
N ALA A 245 -26.15 6.13 -20.69
CA ALA A 245 -24.91 5.59 -20.13
C ALA A 245 -25.12 4.93 -18.75
N LYS A 246 -26.00 5.49 -17.91
CA LYS A 246 -26.42 4.86 -16.65
C LYS A 246 -27.12 3.51 -16.87
N ARG A 247 -28.02 3.43 -17.84
CA ARG A 247 -28.70 2.18 -18.21
C ARG A 247 -27.70 1.14 -18.71
N GLN A 248 -26.79 1.52 -19.60
CA GLN A 248 -25.72 0.63 -20.07
C GLN A 248 -24.86 0.08 -18.92
N LEU A 249 -24.51 0.92 -17.94
CA LEU A 249 -23.80 0.45 -16.76
C LEU A 249 -24.64 -0.52 -15.92
N ALA A 250 -25.93 -0.25 -15.73
CA ALA A 250 -26.82 -1.14 -14.98
C ALA A 250 -27.00 -2.49 -15.68
N ASP A 251 -27.19 -2.49 -17.00
CA ASP A 251 -27.34 -3.70 -17.82
C ASP A 251 -26.06 -4.54 -17.81
N GLU A 252 -24.90 -3.88 -17.99
CA GLU A 252 -23.60 -4.54 -17.92
C GLU A 252 -23.34 -5.13 -16.53
N THR A 253 -23.70 -4.39 -15.47
CA THR A 253 -23.60 -4.86 -14.08
C THR A 253 -24.46 -6.10 -13.87
N ALA A 254 -25.73 -6.07 -14.31
CA ALA A 254 -26.66 -7.20 -14.19
C ALA A 254 -26.17 -8.44 -14.96
N ARG A 255 -25.55 -8.24 -16.13
CA ARG A 255 -24.97 -9.30 -16.95
C ARG A 255 -23.75 -9.96 -16.28
N LEU A 256 -22.90 -9.17 -15.62
CA LEU A 256 -21.65 -9.63 -15.01
C LEU A 256 -21.85 -10.25 -13.61
N LYS A 257 -22.81 -9.74 -12.84
CA LYS A 257 -23.07 -10.17 -11.46
C LYS A 257 -23.20 -11.70 -11.27
N PRO A 258 -23.94 -12.46 -12.11
CA PRO A 258 -24.03 -13.92 -11.95
C PRO A 258 -22.74 -14.67 -12.33
N LEU A 259 -21.78 -14.01 -12.97
CA LEU A 259 -20.51 -14.62 -13.36
C LEU A 259 -19.49 -14.61 -12.22
N LEU A 260 -19.58 -13.64 -11.30
CA LEU A 260 -18.62 -13.47 -10.22
C LEU A 260 -19.03 -14.27 -8.98
N LEU A 261 -18.04 -14.68 -8.20
CA LEU A 261 -18.26 -15.47 -6.99
C LEU A 261 -18.63 -14.58 -5.80
N SER A 262 -19.54 -15.05 -4.96
CA SER A 262 -19.75 -14.50 -3.62
C SER A 262 -18.51 -14.66 -2.73
N SER A 263 -18.50 -14.00 -1.57
CA SER A 263 -17.40 -14.14 -0.59
C SER A 263 -17.21 -15.59 -0.16
N GLU A 264 -18.29 -16.31 0.17
CA GLU A 264 -18.18 -17.72 0.59
C GLU A 264 -17.60 -18.62 -0.52
N GLU A 265 -18.04 -18.42 -1.76
CA GLU A 265 -17.54 -19.18 -2.92
C GLU A 265 -16.08 -18.86 -3.23
N LEU A 266 -15.66 -17.60 -3.08
CA LEU A 266 -14.26 -17.21 -3.18
C LEU A 266 -13.40 -17.96 -2.13
N GLY A 267 -13.87 -18.04 -0.89
CA GLY A 267 -13.17 -18.78 0.17
C GLY A 267 -12.96 -20.26 -0.19
N LYS A 268 -13.98 -20.91 -0.75
CA LYS A 268 -13.90 -22.30 -1.23
C LYS A 268 -12.96 -22.47 -2.43
N ALA A 269 -12.99 -21.52 -3.37
CA ALA A 269 -12.22 -21.57 -4.61
C ALA A 269 -10.71 -21.30 -4.40
N ARG A 270 -10.35 -20.65 -3.30
CA ARG A 270 -8.99 -20.16 -2.99
C ARG A 270 -7.90 -21.22 -3.12
N ASP A 271 -8.19 -22.45 -2.68
CA ASP A 271 -7.22 -23.54 -2.59
C ASP A 271 -7.43 -24.62 -3.69
N CYS A 272 -8.43 -24.42 -4.55
CA CYS A 272 -8.71 -25.29 -5.70
C CYS A 272 -7.93 -24.83 -6.93
N ALA A 273 -7.34 -25.79 -7.66
CA ALA A 273 -6.70 -25.50 -8.92
C ALA A 273 -7.74 -25.09 -9.97
N GLN A 274 -7.46 -23.99 -10.69
CA GLN A 274 -8.35 -23.45 -11.72
C GLN A 274 -7.55 -22.63 -12.72
N MET A 275 -8.17 -22.33 -13.87
CA MET A 275 -7.56 -21.49 -14.90
C MET A 275 -7.63 -20.03 -14.48
N LEU A 276 -6.46 -19.38 -14.39
CA LEU A 276 -6.30 -18.03 -13.87
C LEU A 276 -5.44 -17.17 -14.79
N ILE A 277 -5.77 -15.89 -14.89
CA ILE A 277 -4.88 -14.86 -15.42
C ILE A 277 -3.77 -14.64 -14.38
N SER A 278 -2.51 -14.65 -14.83
CA SER A 278 -1.38 -14.35 -13.95
C SER A 278 -1.41 -12.88 -13.53
N PRO A 279 -1.38 -12.56 -12.23
CA PRO A 279 -1.17 -11.18 -11.75
C PRO A 279 0.27 -10.71 -11.90
N CYS A 280 1.20 -11.64 -12.15
CA CYS A 280 2.55 -11.33 -12.55
C CYS A 280 2.55 -11.21 -14.07
N ASN A 281 2.73 -10.00 -14.60
CA ASN A 281 3.22 -9.86 -15.97
C ASN A 281 4.61 -10.53 -15.98
N ASP A 282 4.72 -11.66 -16.66
CA ASP A 282 5.98 -12.28 -17.07
C ASP A 282 6.18 -11.96 -18.55
#